data_AF-A0A1T4SN10-F1
#
_entry.id   AF-A0A1T4SN10-F1
#
_cell.length_a   1.000
_cell.length_b   1.000
_cell.length_c   1.000
_cell.angle_alpha   90.00
_cell.angle_beta   90.00
_cell.angle_gamma   90.00
#
_symmetry.space_group_name_H-M   'P 1'
#
loop_
_entity.id
_entity.type
_entity.pdbx_description
1 polymer ?
#
loop_
_entity_poly.entity_id
_entity_poly.type
_entity_poly.pdbx_seq_one_letter_code
_entity_poly.pdbx_strand_id
1 'polypeptide(L)'
;MPGYSCDEQKTKISDEEIKKWLLQFIENEGFAYGYIKLTMALRKTLGLIINKKKVYRLCKQLGNLRPQRKIKPNHPKKLARNRTINNSNQLWETDLKYGYIAGEKRFFSLFCHVIDVYDRSIVGYHIGL
;
A
#
# COMPACT_ATOMS: atom_id res chain seq x y z
N MET A 1 -17.29 6.63 -31.43
CA MET A 1 -17.94 6.46 -30.10
C MET A 1 -18.67 7.75 -29.77
N PRO A 2 -19.85 7.72 -29.13
CA PRO A 2 -20.59 8.94 -28.80
C PRO A 2 -19.75 9.84 -27.88
N GLY A 3 -19.52 11.08 -28.32
CA GLY A 3 -18.75 12.12 -27.61
C GLY A 3 -19.51 12.81 -26.47
N TYR A 4 -20.51 12.12 -25.90
CA TYR A 4 -21.35 12.63 -24.83
C TYR A 4 -21.71 11.52 -23.83
N SER A 5 -21.96 11.89 -22.57
CA SER A 5 -22.52 11.02 -21.53
C SER A 5 -23.86 11.60 -21.06
N CYS A 6 -24.72 10.79 -20.46
CA CYS A 6 -26.00 11.27 -19.94
C CYS A 6 -25.94 11.39 -18.41
N ASP A 7 -26.62 12.39 -17.89
CA ASP A 7 -26.94 12.51 -16.47
C ASP A 7 -28.25 11.75 -16.12
N GLU A 8 -28.57 11.64 -14.84
CA GLU A 8 -29.83 11.09 -14.32
C GLU A 8 -31.06 11.81 -14.89
N GLN A 9 -30.97 13.12 -15.20
CA GLN A 9 -32.04 13.87 -15.87
C GLN A 9 -32.06 13.69 -17.41
N LYS A 10 -31.30 12.74 -17.97
CA LYS A 10 -31.14 12.48 -19.43
C LYS A 10 -30.53 13.63 -20.24
N THR A 11 -29.98 14.65 -19.59
CA THR A 11 -29.22 15.72 -20.24
C THR A 11 -27.93 15.15 -20.85
N LYS A 12 -27.63 15.52 -22.10
CA LYS A 12 -26.38 15.12 -22.76
C LYS A 12 -25.26 16.08 -22.34
N ILE A 13 -24.22 15.53 -21.73
CA ILE A 13 -23.02 16.24 -21.29
C ILE A 13 -21.88 15.92 -22.25
N SER A 14 -21.16 16.94 -22.70
CA SER A 14 -20.04 16.80 -23.63
C SER A 14 -18.82 16.15 -22.96
N ASP A 15 -18.04 15.40 -23.74
CA ASP A 15 -16.76 14.85 -23.27
C ASP A 15 -15.77 15.94 -22.82
N GLU A 16 -15.87 17.16 -23.33
CA GLU A 16 -15.04 18.30 -22.92
C GLU A 16 -15.37 18.79 -21.50
N GLU A 17 -16.65 18.84 -21.15
CA GLU A 17 -17.10 19.22 -19.81
C GLU A 17 -16.64 18.18 -18.78
N ILE A 18 -16.76 16.90 -19.14
CA ILE A 18 -16.28 15.79 -18.28
C ILE A 18 -14.77 15.90 -18.05
N LYS A 19 -13.99 16.29 -19.07
CA LYS A 19 -12.54 16.52 -18.92
C LYS A 19 -12.25 17.66 -17.95
N LYS A 20 -13.00 18.77 -18.03
CA LYS A 20 -12.83 19.90 -17.10
C LYS A 20 -13.12 19.49 -15.66
N TRP A 21 -14.22 18.78 -15.41
CA TRP A 21 -14.54 18.28 -14.07
C TRP A 21 -13.50 17.30 -13.56
N LEU A 22 -12.98 16.41 -14.42
CA LEU A 22 -11.90 15.49 -14.04
C LEU A 22 -10.65 16.24 -13.57
N LEU A 23 -10.27 17.34 -14.23
CA LEU A 23 -9.15 18.18 -13.80
C LEU A 23 -9.44 18.85 -12.46
N GLN A 24 -10.62 19.45 -12.29
CA GLN A 24 -11.05 20.08 -11.05
C GLN A 24 -11.05 19.10 -9.86
N PHE A 25 -11.51 17.85 -10.07
CA PHE A 25 -11.47 16.81 -9.04
C PHE A 25 -10.03 16.44 -8.66
N ILE A 26 -9.10 16.43 -9.62
CA ILE A 26 -7.68 16.13 -9.36
C ILE A 26 -7.02 17.28 -8.57
N GLU A 27 -7.34 18.53 -8.89
CA GLU A 27 -6.78 19.72 -8.25
C GLU A 27 -7.26 19.92 -6.81
N ASN A 28 -8.53 19.65 -6.51
CA ASN A 28 -9.10 19.88 -5.17
C ASN A 28 -8.69 18.78 -4.16
N GLU A 29 -9.25 17.57 -4.29
CA GLU A 29 -9.14 16.50 -3.29
C GLU A 29 -8.58 15.19 -3.86
N GLY A 30 -8.47 15.11 -5.19
CA GLY A 30 -8.31 13.87 -5.93
C GLY A 30 -6.89 13.57 -6.41
N PHE A 31 -5.84 14.21 -5.88
CA PHE A 31 -4.46 13.95 -6.33
C PHE A 31 -4.09 12.46 -6.28
N ALA A 32 -4.62 11.73 -5.29
CA ALA A 32 -4.43 10.29 -5.13
C ALA A 32 -5.49 9.41 -5.84
N TYR A 33 -6.45 10.00 -6.55
CA TYR A 33 -7.56 9.26 -7.15
C TYR A 33 -7.16 8.67 -8.49
N GLY A 34 -7.26 7.34 -8.59
CA GLY A 34 -7.25 6.66 -9.88
C GLY A 34 -8.58 6.83 -10.61
N TYR A 35 -8.61 6.46 -11.90
CA TYR A 35 -9.80 6.57 -12.75
C TYR A 35 -11.06 5.89 -12.18
N ILE A 36 -10.91 4.83 -11.36
CA ILE A 36 -12.02 4.16 -10.68
C ILE A 36 -12.65 5.07 -9.61
N LYS A 37 -11.81 5.71 -8.77
CA LYS A 37 -12.29 6.64 -7.74
C LYS A 37 -12.89 7.89 -8.39
N LEU A 38 -12.29 8.40 -9.46
CA LEU A 38 -12.85 9.49 -10.26
C LEU A 38 -14.21 9.11 -10.85
N THR A 39 -14.39 7.87 -11.32
CA THR A 39 -15.70 7.40 -11.82
C THR A 39 -16.76 7.43 -10.71
N MET A 40 -16.41 7.04 -9.48
CA MET A 40 -17.34 7.09 -8.35
C MET A 40 -17.64 8.53 -7.92
N ALA A 41 -16.64 9.41 -7.91
CA ALA A 41 -16.83 10.84 -7.62
C ALA A 41 -17.77 11.49 -8.65
N LEU A 42 -17.57 11.25 -9.95
CA LEU A 42 -18.45 11.74 -11.01
C LEU A 42 -19.90 11.26 -10.82
N ARG A 43 -20.10 10.01 -10.42
CA ARG A 43 -21.45 9.48 -10.14
C ARG A 43 -22.09 10.11 -8.91
N LYS A 44 -21.32 10.27 -7.83
CA LYS A 44 -21.83 10.75 -6.54
C LYS A 44 -22.11 12.26 -6.55
N THR A 45 -21.24 13.05 -7.18
CA THR A 45 -21.33 14.51 -7.16
C THR A 45 -22.19 15.04 -8.30
N LEU A 46 -22.15 14.40 -9.47
CA LEU A 46 -22.76 14.91 -10.70
C LEU A 46 -23.84 13.99 -11.29
N GLY A 47 -24.25 12.90 -10.61
CA GLY A 47 -25.30 12.00 -11.13
C GLY A 47 -24.96 11.26 -12.44
N LEU A 48 -23.73 11.38 -12.94
CA LEU A 48 -23.37 10.92 -14.29
C LEU A 48 -23.49 9.39 -14.46
N ILE A 49 -24.27 8.97 -15.47
CA ILE A 49 -24.34 7.56 -15.90
C ILE A 49 -23.15 7.28 -16.84
N ILE A 50 -21.96 7.15 -16.24
CA ILE A 50 -20.70 6.95 -16.96
C ILE A 50 -20.03 5.61 -16.65
N ASN A 51 -19.43 4.98 -17.66
CA ASN A 51 -18.66 3.75 -17.51
C ASN A 51 -17.18 4.06 -17.21
N LYS A 52 -16.56 3.29 -16.31
CA LYS A 52 -15.12 3.35 -15.99
C LYS A 52 -14.22 3.30 -17.23
N LYS A 53 -14.61 2.57 -18.28
CA LYS A 53 -13.85 2.49 -19.55
C LYS A 53 -13.78 3.84 -20.27
N LYS A 54 -14.85 4.65 -20.19
CA LYS A 54 -14.91 5.98 -20.79
C LYS A 54 -14.03 6.96 -20.01
N VAL A 55 -14.14 6.96 -18.68
CA VAL A 55 -13.27 7.77 -17.80
C VAL A 55 -11.80 7.44 -18.02
N TYR A 56 -11.44 6.15 -18.09
CA TYR A 56 -10.08 5.72 -18.40
C TYR A 56 -9.55 6.31 -19.71
N ARG A 57 -10.36 6.30 -20.79
CA ARG A 57 -9.97 6.87 -22.08
C ARG A 57 -9.78 8.39 -21.99
N LEU A 58 -10.66 9.10 -21.28
CA LEU A 58 -10.54 10.55 -21.08
C LEU A 58 -9.28 10.89 -20.28
N CYS A 59 -9.01 10.17 -19.19
CA CYS A 59 -7.76 10.31 -18.42
C CYS A 59 -6.51 9.99 -19.27
N LYS A 60 -6.60 9.00 -20.17
CA LYS A 60 -5.51 8.67 -21.11
C LYS A 60 -5.25 9.80 -22.11
N GLN A 61 -6.30 10.44 -22.64
CA GLN A 61 -6.18 11.59 -23.53
C GLN A 61 -5.58 12.81 -22.84
N LEU A 62 -5.89 13.02 -21.56
CA LEU A 62 -5.33 14.12 -20.76
C LEU A 62 -3.89 13.88 -20.31
N GLY A 63 -3.35 12.66 -20.45
CA GLY A 63 -2.01 12.31 -19.96
C GLY A 63 -1.94 12.12 -18.44
N ASN A 64 -3.06 12.14 -17.72
CA ASN A 64 -3.12 12.10 -16.25
C ASN A 64 -3.11 10.67 -15.67
N LEU A 65 -2.81 9.65 -16.48
CA LEU A 65 -2.71 8.27 -15.99
C LEU A 65 -1.34 8.03 -15.36
N ARG A 66 -1.35 7.54 -14.12
CA ARG A 66 -0.13 7.08 -13.45
C ARG A 66 0.50 5.91 -14.23
N PRO A 67 1.84 5.78 -14.21
CA PRO A 67 2.51 4.67 -14.85
C PRO A 67 2.02 3.34 -14.27
N GLN A 68 1.94 2.31 -15.13
CA GLN A 68 1.59 0.97 -14.70
C GLN A 68 2.54 0.53 -13.58
N ARG A 69 1.99 -0.03 -12.49
CA ARG A 69 2.77 -0.57 -11.37
C ARG A 69 3.80 -1.56 -11.93
N LYS A 70 5.09 -1.23 -11.78
CA LYS A 70 6.17 -2.17 -12.07
C LYS A 70 6.17 -3.26 -11.00
N ILE A 71 5.83 -4.48 -11.38
CA ILE A 71 5.97 -5.65 -10.51
C ILE A 71 7.47 -5.93 -10.40
N LYS A 72 8.04 -5.77 -9.21
CA LYS A 72 9.42 -6.19 -8.97
C LYS A 72 9.40 -7.72 -8.84
N PRO A 73 10.19 -8.47 -9.62
CA PRO A 73 10.31 -9.91 -9.43
C PRO A 73 10.81 -10.17 -8.00
N ASN A 74 10.27 -11.19 -7.35
CA ASN A 74 10.75 -11.60 -6.04
C ASN A 74 12.22 -12.00 -6.18
N HIS A 75 13.11 -11.30 -5.47
CA HIS A 75 14.50 -11.75 -5.35
C HIS A 75 14.49 -13.15 -4.73
N PRO A 76 15.25 -14.12 -5.25
CA PRO A 76 15.34 -15.44 -4.64
C PRO A 76 15.84 -15.26 -3.21
N LYS A 77 15.03 -15.69 -2.24
CA LYS A 77 15.42 -15.71 -0.83
C LYS A 77 16.45 -16.84 -0.69
N LYS A 78 17.74 -16.51 -0.59
CA LYS A 78 18.74 -17.49 -0.19
C LYS A 78 18.44 -17.90 1.25
N LEU A 79 18.18 -19.17 1.49
CA LEU A 79 18.08 -19.69 2.86
C LEU A 79 19.40 -19.40 3.58
N ALA A 80 19.31 -19.02 4.85
CA ALA A 80 20.49 -18.97 5.70
C ALA A 80 21.15 -20.36 5.70
N ARG A 81 22.49 -20.40 5.65
CA ARG A 81 23.24 -21.65 5.57
C ARG A 81 22.96 -22.50 6.81
N ASN A 82 22.27 -23.63 6.64
CA ASN A 82 22.03 -24.58 7.72
C ASN A 82 23.39 -25.10 8.24
N ARG A 83 23.62 -24.99 9.55
CA ARG A 83 24.80 -25.54 10.23
C ARG A 83 24.33 -26.70 11.11
N THR A 84 25.02 -27.84 11.04
CA THR A 84 24.81 -28.93 11.99
C THR A 84 25.54 -28.59 13.28
N ILE A 85 24.82 -28.56 14.39
CA ILE A 85 25.34 -28.21 15.72
C ILE A 85 25.35 -29.48 16.56
N ASN A 86 26.50 -29.83 17.12
CA ASN A 86 26.70 -31.09 17.84
C ASN A 86 26.82 -30.90 19.35
N ASN A 87 27.19 -29.70 19.84
CA ASN A 87 27.36 -29.40 21.27
C ASN A 87 26.83 -27.99 21.61
N SER A 88 26.57 -27.75 22.91
CA SER A 88 26.23 -26.43 23.46
C SER A 88 27.34 -25.41 23.23
N ASN A 89 26.97 -24.13 23.10
CA ASN A 89 27.85 -22.97 22.85
C ASN A 89 28.56 -22.94 21.48
N GLN A 90 28.02 -23.63 20.47
CA GLN A 90 28.57 -23.60 19.11
C GLN A 90 27.91 -22.56 18.19
N LEU A 91 26.64 -22.24 18.45
CA LEU A 91 25.90 -21.23 17.72
C LEU A 91 24.91 -20.56 18.66
N TRP A 92 25.01 -19.25 18.76
CA TRP A 92 24.04 -18.43 19.46
C TRP A 92 23.18 -17.67 18.46
N GLU A 93 21.87 -17.76 18.65
CA GLU A 93 20.90 -16.95 17.94
C GLU A 93 20.47 -15.81 18.86
N THR A 94 20.40 -14.62 18.29
CA THR A 94 19.91 -13.44 19.00
C THR A 94 18.67 -12.91 18.30
N ASP A 95 17.63 -12.62 19.07
CA ASP A 95 16.42 -11.98 18.56
C ASP A 95 16.16 -10.68 19.29
N LEU A 96 15.60 -9.71 18.56
CA LEU A 96 15.33 -8.38 19.06
C LEU A 96 13.83 -8.12 19.08
N LYS A 97 13.26 -8.00 20.29
CA LYS A 97 11.84 -7.71 20.46
C LYS A 97 11.59 -6.28 20.91
N TYR A 98 10.59 -5.66 20.31
CA TYR A 98 10.01 -4.38 20.73
C TYR A 98 8.62 -4.65 21.30
N GLY A 99 8.32 -4.05 22.45
CA GLY A 99 6.97 -4.10 22.98
C GLY A 99 6.64 -2.89 23.84
N TYR A 100 5.35 -2.81 24.19
CA TYR A 100 4.77 -1.69 24.91
C TYR A 100 4.11 -2.21 26.19
N ILE A 101 4.49 -1.64 27.34
CA ILE A 101 3.87 -1.97 28.62
C ILE A 101 2.75 -0.95 28.86
N ALA A 102 1.51 -1.42 28.71
CA ALA A 102 0.33 -0.57 28.87
C ALA A 102 0.23 0.08 30.26
N GLY A 103 0.72 -0.60 31.31
CA GLY A 103 0.70 -0.09 32.68
C GLY A 103 1.66 1.08 32.93
N GLU A 104 2.82 1.10 32.27
CA GLU A 104 3.83 2.13 32.48
C GLU A 104 3.82 3.22 31.40
N LYS A 105 2.99 3.06 30.35
CA LYS A 105 2.97 3.90 29.15
C LYS A 105 4.37 4.09 28.53
N ARG A 106 5.22 3.08 28.65
CA ARG A 106 6.60 3.09 28.16
C ARG A 106 6.77 2.02 27.08
N PHE A 107 7.50 2.39 26.04
CA PHE A 107 8.03 1.43 25.06
C PHE A 107 9.33 0.88 25.65
N PHE A 108 9.42 -0.44 25.89
CA PHE A 108 10.72 -1.02 26.19
C PHE A 108 11.46 -1.21 24.88
N SER A 109 12.66 -0.65 24.85
CA SER A 109 13.54 -0.71 23.69
C SER A 109 14.45 -1.92 23.90
N LEU A 110 14.35 -2.91 23.00
CA LEU A 110 15.36 -3.95 22.81
C LEU A 110 15.39 -5.00 23.93
N PHE A 111 14.42 -5.93 23.93
CA PHE A 111 14.60 -7.21 24.61
C PHE A 111 15.47 -8.08 23.72
N CYS A 112 16.76 -8.16 24.03
CA CYS A 112 17.73 -8.96 23.30
C CYS A 112 17.97 -10.25 24.07
N HIS A 113 17.44 -11.37 23.56
CA HIS A 113 17.77 -12.69 24.11
C HIS A 113 18.84 -13.34 23.25
N VAL A 114 19.88 -13.83 23.91
CA VAL A 114 20.86 -14.74 23.32
C VAL A 114 20.47 -16.15 23.73
N ILE A 115 20.13 -16.98 22.75
CA ILE A 115 19.72 -18.36 22.95
C ILE A 115 20.77 -19.27 22.33
N ASP A 116 21.18 -20.29 23.07
CA ASP A 116 22.01 -21.36 22.51
C ASP A 116 21.13 -22.30 21.67
N VAL A 117 21.57 -22.58 20.45
CA VAL A 117 20.74 -23.31 19.47
C VAL A 117 20.67 -24.80 19.79
N TYR A 118 21.66 -25.36 20.50
CA TYR A 118 21.71 -26.78 20.83
C TYR A 118 20.79 -27.12 22.01
N ASP A 119 20.95 -26.43 23.14
CA ASP A 119 20.19 -26.73 24.38
C ASP A 119 18.95 -25.85 24.58
N ARG A 120 18.75 -24.83 23.73
CA ARG A 120 17.66 -23.84 23.84
C ARG A 120 17.65 -23.05 25.15
N SER A 121 18.77 -23.04 25.87
CA SER A 121 18.94 -22.24 27.07
C SER A 121 19.17 -20.77 26.71
N ILE A 122 18.73 -19.88 27.61
CA ILE A 122 18.98 -18.45 27.50
C ILE A 122 20.35 -18.19 28.12
N VAL A 123 21.33 -17.89 27.26
CA VAL A 123 22.71 -17.58 27.66
C VAL A 123 22.80 -16.21 28.30
N GLY A 124 21.97 -15.27 27.83
CA GLY A 124 21.90 -13.93 28.38
C GLY A 124 20.73 -13.14 27.83
N TYR A 125 20.33 -12.10 28.56
CA TYR A 125 19.38 -11.14 28.08
C TYR A 125 19.77 -9.72 28.50
N HIS A 126 19.44 -8.75 27.66
CA HIS A 126 19.53 -7.34 27.99
C HIS A 126 18.17 -6.68 27.79
N ILE A 127 17.82 -5.79 28.72
CA ILE A 127 16.63 -4.96 28.67
C ILE A 127 17.11 -3.51 28.63
N GLY A 128 17.01 -2.87 27.47
CA GLY A 128 17.24 -1.43 27.36
C GLY A 128 16.04 -0.67 27.93
N LEU A 129 16.28 0.21 28.89
CA LEU A 129 15.27 1.15 29.40
C LEU A 129 15.26 2.43 28.58
#